data_AF-A0A5C8BUE7-F1
#
_entry.id   AF-A0A5C8BUE7-F1
#
_cell.length_a   1.000
_cell.length_b   1.000
_cell.length_c   1.000
_cell.angle_alpha   90.00
_cell.angle_beta   90.00
_cell.angle_gamma   90.00
#
_symmetry.space_group_name_H-M   'P 1'
#
loop_
_entity.id
_entity.type
_entity.pdbx_description
1 polymer ?
#
loop_
_entity_poly.entity_id
_entity_poly.type
_entity_poly.pdbx_seq_one_letter_code
_entity_poly.pdbx_strand_id
1 'polypeptide(L)'
;MNNPMNSKTNKALFTWLGTNDLKDTQRTEEESYGAITSILKDSNIIFNHIVILSNRKNKEVEDYLVWLNSYIKNKRLSTKVDIHY
;
A
#
# COMPACT_ATOMS: atom_id res chain seq x y z
N MET A 1 21.23 12.29 -30.80
CA MET A 1 19.95 11.73 -30.31
C MET A 1 20.07 11.60 -28.80
N ASN A 2 19.48 12.52 -28.05
CA ASN A 2 19.49 12.45 -26.59
C ASN A 2 18.45 11.40 -26.17
N ASN A 3 18.91 10.25 -25.68
CA ASN A 3 18.05 9.35 -24.92
C ASN A 3 17.54 10.15 -23.70
N PRO A 4 16.23 10.42 -23.57
CA PRO A 4 15.74 10.96 -22.32
C PRO A 4 16.04 9.89 -21.28
N MET A 5 16.79 10.26 -20.23
CA MET A 5 16.92 9.44 -19.04
C MET A 5 15.53 8.99 -18.62
N ASN A 6 15.22 7.73 -18.86
CA ASN A 6 14.09 7.05 -18.27
C ASN A 6 14.46 6.78 -16.81
N SER A 7 14.67 7.84 -16.02
CA SER A 7 14.76 7.70 -14.58
C SER A 7 13.41 7.16 -14.16
N LYS A 8 13.34 5.89 -13.75
CA LYS A 8 12.18 5.37 -13.04
C LYS A 8 12.03 6.24 -11.80
N THR A 9 11.22 7.29 -11.89
CA THR A 9 10.96 8.18 -10.77
C THR A 9 10.38 7.32 -9.66
N ASN A 10 11.09 7.25 -8.53
CA ASN A 10 10.62 6.54 -7.37
C ASN A 10 9.39 7.27 -6.83
N LYS A 11 8.21 6.65 -6.95
CA LYS A 11 6.94 7.17 -6.45
C LYS A 11 6.65 6.50 -5.12
N ALA A 12 6.64 7.32 -4.07
CA ALA A 12 6.32 6.89 -2.73
C ALA A 12 4.93 7.38 -2.32
N LEU A 13 4.14 6.49 -1.71
CA LEU A 13 2.90 6.84 -1.02
C LEU A 13 3.21 7.00 0.47
N PHE A 14 2.99 8.21 0.99
CA PHE A 14 3.04 8.48 2.42
C PHE A 14 1.62 8.51 2.97
N THR A 15 1.35 7.71 3.99
CA THR A 15 -0.01 7.55 4.50
C THR A 15 -0.04 7.28 6.00
N TRP A 16 -1.18 7.55 6.60
CA TRP A 16 -1.48 7.18 7.98
C TRP A 16 -2.35 5.92 8.00
N LEU A 17 -2.07 5.00 8.93
CA LEU A 17 -2.87 3.79 9.10
C LEU A 17 -4.20 4.10 9.78
N GLY A 18 -5.29 4.06 9.01
CA GLY A 18 -6.64 4.26 9.50
C GLY A 18 -7.26 2.97 10.04
N THR A 19 -8.25 3.12 10.93
CA THR A 19 -9.02 1.97 11.43
C THR A 19 -9.75 1.20 10.30
N ASN A 20 -10.11 1.89 9.21
CA ASN A 20 -10.76 1.22 8.08
C ASN A 20 -9.80 0.39 7.22
N ASP A 21 -8.52 0.75 7.16
CA ASP A 21 -7.52 -0.07 6.46
C ASP A 21 -7.38 -1.44 7.13
N LEU A 22 -7.40 -1.49 8.47
CA LEU A 22 -7.29 -2.73 9.25
C LEU A 22 -8.39 -3.76 8.92
N LYS A 23 -9.57 -3.27 8.52
CA LYS A 23 -10.72 -4.11 8.16
C LYS A 23 -10.55 -4.77 6.78
N ASP A 24 -9.61 -4.33 5.96
CA ASP A 24 -9.41 -4.88 4.61
C ASP A 24 -8.99 -6.35 4.64
N THR A 25 -8.41 -6.81 5.75
CA THR A 25 -8.08 -8.22 6.01
C THR A 25 -9.28 -9.18 5.85
N GLN A 26 -10.49 -8.66 6.01
CA GLN A 26 -11.75 -9.42 5.97
C GLN A 26 -12.61 -9.10 4.75
N ARG A 27 -12.18 -8.17 3.89
CA ARG A 27 -13.00 -7.65 2.79
C ARG A 27 -12.78 -8.40 1.48
N THR A 28 -13.86 -8.52 0.70
CA THR A 28 -13.80 -8.97 -0.70
C THR A 28 -13.51 -7.78 -1.64
N GLU A 29 -13.17 -8.07 -2.90
CA GLU A 29 -12.90 -7.02 -3.90
C GLU A 29 -14.12 -6.16 -4.26
N GLU A 30 -15.32 -6.63 -3.91
CA GLU A 30 -16.61 -5.96 -4.13
C GLU A 30 -16.93 -4.93 -3.04
N GLU A 31 -16.27 -5.03 -1.88
CA GLU A 31 -16.44 -4.10 -0.78
C GLU A 31 -15.53 -2.86 -0.91
N SER A 32 -15.92 -1.77 -0.25
CA SER A 32 -15.09 -0.57 -0.19
C SER A 32 -13.91 -0.80 0.74
N TYR A 33 -12.69 -0.67 0.20
CA TYR A 33 -11.47 -0.81 0.97
C TYR A 33 -11.11 0.45 1.79
N GLY A 34 -10.12 0.32 2.67
CA GLY A 34 -9.45 1.44 3.31
C GLY A 34 -8.72 2.31 2.30
N ALA A 35 -8.21 3.45 2.75
CA ALA A 35 -7.60 4.45 1.88
C ALA A 35 -6.39 3.90 1.14
N ILE A 36 -5.54 3.13 1.83
CA ILE A 36 -4.29 2.60 1.25
C ILE A 36 -4.61 1.66 0.09
N THR A 37 -5.44 0.66 0.32
CA THR A 37 -5.81 -0.32 -0.69
C THR A 37 -6.61 0.32 -1.82
N SER A 38 -7.51 1.26 -1.52
CA SER A 38 -8.27 1.99 -2.56
C SER A 38 -7.34 2.76 -3.51
N ILE A 39 -6.32 3.44 -2.97
CA ILE A 39 -5.29 4.09 -3.81
C ILE A 39 -4.56 3.05 -4.67
N LEU A 40 -4.18 1.90 -4.11
CA LEU A 40 -3.50 0.86 -4.89
C LEU A 40 -4.39 0.20 -5.95
N LYS A 41 -5.70 0.14 -5.72
CA LYS A 41 -6.68 -0.46 -6.63
C LYS A 41 -7.04 0.49 -7.77
N ASP A 42 -7.31 1.75 -7.45
CA ASP A 42 -7.99 2.69 -8.35
C ASP A 42 -7.04 3.75 -8.95
N SER A 43 -5.82 3.89 -8.42
CA SER A 43 -4.86 4.84 -8.97
C SER A 43 -4.18 4.31 -10.23
N ASN A 44 -4.05 5.18 -11.25
CA ASN A 44 -3.18 4.94 -12.40
C ASN A 44 -1.68 5.10 -12.07
N ILE A 45 -1.33 5.31 -10.79
CA ILE A 45 0.04 5.48 -10.32
C ILE A 45 0.54 4.18 -9.73
N ILE A 46 1.61 3.64 -10.30
CA ILE A 46 2.37 2.54 -9.70
C ILE A 46 3.33 3.13 -8.66
N PHE A 47 3.07 2.88 -7.38
CA PHE A 47 3.97 3.23 -6.29
C PHE A 47 5.02 2.13 -6.10
N ASN A 48 6.28 2.52 -6.02
CA ASN A 48 7.39 1.61 -5.76
C ASN A 48 7.58 1.39 -4.25
N HIS A 49 7.06 2.32 -3.45
CA HIS A 49 7.22 2.36 -2.01
C HIS A 49 5.97 2.92 -1.34
N ILE A 50 5.57 2.31 -0.23
CA ILE A 50 4.55 2.83 0.69
C ILE A 50 5.22 2.98 2.05
N VAL A 51 5.09 4.17 2.63
CA VAL A 51 5.52 4.49 3.98
C VAL A 51 4.27 4.75 4.82
N ILE A 52 4.01 3.86 5.77
CA ILE A 52 2.84 3.91 6.64
C ILE A 52 3.26 4.45 8.00
N LEU A 53 2.56 5.47 8.50
CA LEU A 53 2.67 5.97 9.86
C LEU A 53 1.54 5.38 10.72
N SER A 54 1.84 4.86 11.91
CA SER A 54 0.84 4.29 12.81
C SER A 54 1.19 4.55 14.28
N ASN A 55 0.28 5.11 15.06
CA ASN A 55 0.43 5.17 16.52
C ASN A 55 0.02 3.86 17.24
N ARG A 56 -0.22 2.77 16.50
CA ARG A 56 -0.65 1.47 17.03
C ARG A 56 0.35 0.40 16.64
N LYS A 57 0.84 -0.37 17.60
CA LYS A 57 1.70 -1.54 17.39
C LYS A 57 1.09 -2.76 18.07
N ASN A 58 0.13 -3.38 17.39
CA ASN A 58 -0.62 -4.52 17.90
C ASN A 58 -0.81 -5.58 16.79
N LYS A 59 -1.38 -6.73 17.18
CA LYS A 59 -1.63 -7.85 16.27
C LYS A 59 -2.48 -7.49 15.05
N GLU A 60 -3.46 -6.60 15.20
CA GLU A 60 -4.32 -6.18 14.10
C GLU A 60 -3.53 -5.45 12.99
N VAL A 61 -2.56 -4.62 13.39
CA VAL A 61 -1.63 -3.95 12.45
C VAL A 61 -0.72 -4.97 11.78
N GLU A 62 -0.21 -5.96 12.51
CA GLU A 62 0.63 -7.01 11.94
C GLU A 62 -0.13 -7.85 10.90
N ASP A 63 -1.35 -8.27 11.24
CA ASP A 63 -2.22 -9.04 10.35
C ASP A 63 -2.56 -8.22 9.09
N TYR A 64 -2.82 -6.92 9.25
CA TYR A 64 -3.01 -6.00 8.11
C TYR A 64 -1.78 -5.91 7.20
N LEU A 65 -0.58 -5.77 7.75
CA LEU A 65 0.64 -5.69 6.94
C LEU A 65 0.91 -6.97 6.15
N VAL A 66 0.66 -8.13 6.76
CA VAL A 66 0.75 -9.44 6.07
C VAL A 66 -0.25 -9.51 4.91
N TRP A 67 -1.49 -9.10 5.16
CA TRP A 67 -2.53 -9.06 4.15
C TRP A 67 -2.18 -8.08 3.01
N LEU A 68 -1.74 -6.86 3.33
CA LEU A 68 -1.40 -5.83 2.34
C LEU A 68 -0.25 -6.28 1.43
N ASN A 69 0.81 -6.89 2.00
CA ASN A 69 1.90 -7.45 1.21
C ASN A 69 1.43 -8.57 0.29
N SER A 70 0.49 -9.41 0.74
CA SER A 70 -0.12 -10.45 -0.08
C SER A 70 -0.96 -9.86 -1.21
N TYR A 71 -1.74 -8.82 -0.93
CA TYR A 71 -2.51 -8.08 -1.93
C TYR A 71 -1.60 -7.47 -3.01
N ILE A 72 -0.53 -6.78 -2.61
CA ILE A 72 0.47 -6.19 -3.52
C ILE A 72 1.09 -7.27 -4.43
N LYS A 73 1.49 -8.41 -3.85
CA LYS A 73 2.05 -9.54 -4.59
C LYS A 73 1.05 -10.11 -5.60
N ASN A 74 -0.21 -10.28 -5.21
CA ASN A 74 -1.26 -10.81 -6.08
C ASN A 74 -1.58 -9.86 -7.26
N LYS A 75 -1.51 -8.54 -7.04
CA LYS A 75 -1.62 -7.53 -8.09
C LYS A 75 -0.32 -7.34 -8.90
N ARG A 76 0.70 -8.17 -8.66
CA ARG A 76 2.02 -8.14 -9.33
C ARG A 76 2.71 -6.78 -9.25
N LEU A 77 2.46 -6.04 -8.18
CA LEU A 77 3.09 -4.75 -7.93
C LEU A 77 4.48 -4.97 -7.31
N SER A 78 5.47 -4.21 -7.77
CA SER A 78 6.82 -4.18 -7.18
C SER A 78 6.89 -3.05 -6.15
N THR A 79 6.04 -3.16 -5.13
CA THR A 79 5.88 -2.13 -4.09
C THR A 79 6.46 -2.63 -2.77
N LYS A 80 7.43 -1.88 -2.21
CA LYS A 80 7.91 -2.09 -0.84
C LYS A 80 6.95 -1.44 0.15
N VAL A 81 6.70 -2.06 1.30
CA VAL A 81 5.95 -1.46 2.41
C VAL A 81 6.86 -1.32 3.62
N ASP A 82 6.98 -0.09 4.13
CA ASP A 82 7.61 0.20 5.43
C ASP A 82 6.56 0.81 6.37
N ILE A 83 6.61 0.45 7.65
CA ILE A 83 5.78 1.04 8.70
C ILE A 83 6.65 1.70 9.77
N HIS A 84 6.25 2.88 10.22
CA HIS A 84 6.86 3.61 11.32
C HIS A 84 5.82 3.90 12.40
N TYR A 85 6.27 3.83 13.67
CA TYR A 85 5.45 4.03 14.85
C TYR A 85 5.80 5.33 15.57
#